data_AF-A0A1D7YSE2-F1
#
_entry.id   AF-A0A1D7YSE2-F1
#
_cell.length_a   1.000
_cell.length_b   1.000
_cell.length_c   1.000
_cell.angle_alpha   90.00
_cell.angle_beta   90.00
_cell.angle_gamma   90.00
#
_symmetry.space_group_name_H-M   'P 1'
#
loop_
_entity.id
_entity.type
_entity.pdbx_description
1 polymer ?
#
loop_
_entity_poly.entity_id
_entity_poly.type
_entity_poly.pdbx_seq_one_letter_code
_entity_poly.pdbx_strand_id
1 'polypeptide(L)'
;MSIRPISPVSYTNGYNQVNFEGRKNRQNNENGNSFSNPVHHKLAVPLAATILAINSASVSAKPLDTVVFEEPNKIEMVDEVEQSSQKVFASKTFAPKYSAGLGHYTPQVKLINTKGGTGFDKIVYSMILNDRSNLDSELGEVIGINNSRLTIMGDDGSKGRTFSSKTLKLKKDFSDELAVSKEEIKYIEDAINSADNHGQAKMYNYNKGLRLTYRELQNVPNGDIMKDAQPMVSSFGQLCADGVLDGDKERYMLRIYSPDGAGETADDMTLQKDGYPELQVRGIYRDVVTINPKMANEKNFEYGKVMLVGKDKNGKRKTFFIQDDVLTSKIARFFDQNKVDILKEVVEKQERDTKYLVEDGMIMPIIE
;
A
#
# COMPACT_ATOMS: atom_id res chain seq x y z
N MET A 1 -41.90 9.80 25.20
CA MET A 1 -41.96 9.51 23.74
C MET A 1 -40.70 8.75 23.40
N SER A 2 -40.77 7.43 23.19
CA SER A 2 -39.61 6.57 22.95
C SER A 2 -39.48 6.26 21.46
N ILE A 3 -38.32 6.52 20.88
CA ILE A 3 -38.00 6.14 19.50
C ILE A 3 -37.16 4.85 19.55
N ARG A 4 -37.66 3.79 18.91
CA ARG A 4 -36.93 2.52 18.72
C ARG A 4 -36.15 2.57 17.40
N PRO A 5 -34.91 2.06 17.34
CA PRO A 5 -34.16 1.95 16.10
C PRO A 5 -34.66 0.79 15.23
N ILE A 6 -34.70 1.01 13.91
CA ILE A 6 -35.05 0.03 12.87
C ILE A 6 -33.73 -0.54 12.32
N SER A 7 -33.60 -1.87 12.31
CA SER A 7 -32.45 -2.60 11.77
C SER A 7 -32.46 -2.61 10.22
N PRO A 8 -31.30 -2.51 9.54
CA PRO A 8 -31.26 -2.69 8.09
C PRO A 8 -31.32 -4.19 7.74
N VAL A 9 -32.30 -4.52 6.90
CA VAL A 9 -32.59 -5.85 6.37
C VAL A 9 -31.65 -6.17 5.21
N SER A 10 -31.03 -7.36 5.26
CA SER A 10 -30.42 -8.04 4.12
C SER A 10 -31.44 -8.32 3.02
N TYR A 11 -31.15 -7.94 1.77
CA TYR A 11 -31.69 -8.63 0.61
C TYR A 11 -30.63 -8.81 -0.47
N THR A 12 -30.30 -10.08 -0.69
CA THR A 12 -29.66 -10.65 -1.87
C THR A 12 -30.63 -10.75 -3.05
N ASN A 13 -30.06 -10.69 -4.26
CA ASN A 13 -30.51 -11.26 -5.53
C ASN A 13 -31.65 -10.60 -6.32
N GLY A 14 -31.33 -10.21 -7.55
CA GLY A 14 -32.26 -10.17 -8.67
C GLY A 14 -32.30 -8.86 -9.45
N TYR A 15 -31.71 -8.90 -10.64
CA TYR A 15 -32.05 -8.08 -11.82
C TYR A 15 -32.14 -6.55 -11.67
N ASN A 16 -31.13 -5.86 -12.22
CA ASN A 16 -31.37 -4.69 -13.06
C ASN A 16 -30.18 -4.50 -14.02
N GLN A 17 -30.37 -4.96 -15.25
CA GLN A 17 -29.63 -4.48 -16.42
C GLN A 17 -30.03 -3.03 -16.61
N VAL A 18 -29.11 -2.09 -16.40
CA VAL A 18 -29.34 -0.69 -16.77
C VAL A 18 -28.84 -0.53 -18.21
N ASN A 19 -29.74 -0.77 -19.17
CA ASN A 19 -29.55 -0.42 -20.57
C ASN A 19 -29.66 1.10 -20.70
N PHE A 20 -28.57 1.77 -21.08
CA PHE A 20 -28.62 3.15 -21.55
C PHE A 20 -28.93 3.17 -23.06
N GLU A 21 -30.21 3.10 -23.43
CA GLU A 21 -30.66 3.45 -24.77
C GLU A 21 -30.82 4.98 -24.89
N GLY A 22 -29.84 5.64 -25.50
CA GLY A 22 -29.94 7.03 -25.96
C GLY A 22 -30.55 7.10 -27.35
N ARG A 23 -31.68 7.80 -27.49
CA ARG A 23 -32.45 7.98 -28.73
C ARG A 23 -31.63 8.62 -29.87
N LYS A 24 -31.78 8.04 -31.07
CA LYS A 24 -31.36 8.56 -32.37
C LYS A 24 -31.99 9.92 -32.70
N ASN A 25 -31.19 10.84 -33.25
CA ASN A 25 -31.64 11.81 -34.25
C ASN A 25 -30.96 11.49 -35.59
N ARG A 26 -31.79 11.29 -36.62
CA ARG A 26 -31.39 11.13 -38.03
C ARG A 26 -31.23 12.52 -38.67
N GLN A 27 -30.18 12.70 -39.46
CA GLN A 27 -30.28 13.32 -40.79
C GLN A 27 -29.11 12.86 -41.67
N ASN A 28 -29.41 12.75 -42.97
CA ASN A 28 -28.73 11.98 -43.99
C ASN A 28 -27.71 12.81 -44.80
N ASN A 29 -26.78 12.08 -45.41
CA ASN A 29 -26.06 12.29 -46.68
C ASN A 29 -25.36 13.63 -46.95
N GLU A 30 -24.05 13.56 -47.23
CA GLU A 30 -23.51 13.79 -48.58
C GLU A 30 -22.02 13.38 -48.67
N ASN A 31 -21.67 12.73 -49.78
CA ASN A 31 -20.29 12.37 -50.15
C ASN A 31 -19.51 13.61 -50.59
N GLY A 32 -18.29 13.79 -50.06
CA GLY A 32 -17.37 14.81 -50.56
C GLY A 32 -15.95 14.59 -50.03
N ASN A 33 -15.03 14.26 -50.94
CA ASN A 33 -13.60 14.26 -50.71
C ASN A 33 -13.08 15.63 -50.23
N SER A 34 -11.90 15.61 -49.62
CA SER A 34 -10.90 16.68 -49.47
C SER A 34 -10.81 17.44 -48.13
N PHE A 35 -9.69 17.14 -47.45
CA PHE A 35 -8.82 17.99 -46.62
C PHE A 35 -9.25 18.48 -45.22
N SER A 36 -8.22 18.46 -44.37
CA SER A 36 -7.94 19.30 -43.18
C SER A 36 -8.19 18.69 -41.79
N ASN A 37 -7.12 18.71 -40.98
CA ASN A 37 -7.06 18.43 -39.55
C ASN A 37 -8.10 19.24 -38.75
N PRO A 38 -8.46 18.77 -37.55
CA PRO A 38 -7.94 19.47 -36.39
C PRO A 38 -7.36 18.57 -35.30
N VAL A 39 -6.26 19.08 -34.78
CA VAL A 39 -5.69 18.83 -33.45
C VAL A 39 -6.78 18.77 -32.39
N HIS A 40 -6.75 17.75 -31.53
CA HIS A 40 -7.37 17.83 -30.22
C HIS A 40 -6.33 17.66 -29.11
N HIS A 41 -6.31 18.70 -28.29
CA HIS A 41 -5.42 19.00 -27.18
C HIS A 41 -5.48 17.92 -26.11
N LYS A 42 -4.35 17.26 -25.85
CA LYS A 42 -4.08 16.68 -24.54
C LYS A 42 -3.65 17.83 -23.62
N LEU A 43 -4.49 18.13 -22.64
CA LEU A 43 -4.16 18.98 -21.50
C LEU A 43 -2.99 18.34 -20.73
N ALA A 44 -1.78 18.70 -21.11
CA ALA A 44 -0.63 18.62 -20.24
C ALA A 44 -0.57 19.96 -19.49
N VAL A 45 -0.51 19.90 -18.15
CA VAL A 45 -0.25 21.05 -17.29
C VAL A 45 1.26 21.05 -17.02
N PRO A 46 2.06 21.98 -17.59
CA PRO A 46 3.44 22.17 -17.19
C PRO A 46 3.45 23.22 -16.08
N LEU A 47 3.66 22.74 -14.86
CA LEU A 47 3.85 23.53 -13.65
C LEU A 47 5.28 24.13 -13.65
N ALA A 48 5.58 25.05 -14.56
CA ALA A 48 6.86 25.78 -14.59
C ALA A 48 6.83 26.97 -15.58
N ALA A 49 6.22 28.09 -15.23
CA ALA A 49 6.49 29.41 -15.87
C ALA A 49 5.76 30.57 -15.18
N THR A 50 5.77 30.63 -13.85
CA THR A 50 5.31 31.83 -13.15
C THR A 50 6.26 32.11 -12.01
N ILE A 51 7.41 32.67 -12.37
CA ILE A 51 8.23 33.68 -11.68
C ILE A 51 9.42 33.93 -12.63
N LEU A 52 9.17 34.61 -13.75
CA LEU A 52 10.18 35.32 -14.54
C LEU A 52 9.52 36.57 -15.10
N ALA A 53 9.09 37.43 -14.19
CA ALA A 53 8.77 38.83 -14.47
C ALA A 53 8.82 39.55 -13.13
N ILE A 54 10.02 40.02 -12.75
CA ILE A 54 10.28 41.27 -12.05
C ILE A 54 11.82 41.38 -11.94
N ASN A 55 12.35 42.46 -12.52
CA ASN A 55 13.72 42.98 -12.42
C ASN A 55 14.85 42.25 -13.15
N SER A 56 14.88 42.42 -14.47
CA SER A 56 16.13 42.63 -15.21
C SER A 56 16.19 44.08 -15.70
N ALA A 57 16.55 44.99 -14.81
CA ALA A 57 17.12 46.28 -15.18
C ALA A 57 18.62 46.23 -14.86
N SER A 58 19.41 45.83 -15.85
CA SER A 58 20.86 45.94 -15.81
C SER A 58 21.26 47.40 -16.01
N VAL A 59 21.80 48.03 -14.97
CA VAL A 59 22.64 49.23 -15.12
C VAL A 59 23.98 48.96 -14.46
N SER A 60 25.01 48.99 -15.31
CA SER A 60 26.43 48.96 -14.98
C SER A 60 26.85 50.20 -14.19
N ALA A 61 27.55 50.03 -13.06
CA ALA A 61 28.52 51.00 -12.57
C ALA A 61 29.52 50.38 -11.56
N LYS A 62 30.74 50.92 -11.61
CA LYS A 62 32.04 50.56 -11.01
C LYS A 62 32.08 50.41 -9.46
N PRO A 63 33.16 49.79 -8.93
CA PRO A 63 33.33 49.59 -7.49
C PRO A 63 33.71 50.89 -6.80
N LEU A 64 33.22 51.10 -5.58
CA LEU A 64 33.75 52.10 -4.65
C LEU A 64 33.75 51.55 -3.23
N ASP A 65 34.98 51.49 -2.70
CA ASP A 65 35.43 51.84 -1.36
C ASP A 65 34.67 51.35 -0.13
N THR A 66 35.43 50.57 0.65
CA THR A 66 35.44 50.52 2.11
C THR A 66 34.81 51.73 2.78
N VAL A 67 33.72 51.49 3.50
CA VAL A 67 33.38 52.30 4.67
C VAL A 67 33.21 51.37 5.86
N VAL A 68 34.20 51.42 6.74
CA VAL A 68 34.09 50.95 8.12
C VAL A 68 33.08 51.86 8.80
N PHE A 69 31.95 51.31 9.22
CA PHE A 69 31.09 51.96 10.19
C PHE A 69 31.21 51.20 11.50
N GLU A 70 31.78 51.90 12.48
CA GLU A 70 31.85 51.54 13.89
C GLU A 70 30.46 51.13 14.40
N GLU A 71 30.42 50.11 15.26
CA GLU A 71 29.26 49.76 16.06
C GLU A 71 28.77 50.97 16.87
N PRO A 72 27.48 51.32 16.81
CA PRO A 72 26.84 52.03 17.90
C PRO A 72 25.69 51.18 18.44
N ASN A 73 25.91 50.67 19.65
CA ASN A 73 24.89 50.27 20.62
C ASN A 73 24.00 49.08 20.24
N LYS A 74 24.12 48.03 21.06
CA LYS A 74 23.08 47.03 21.32
C LYS A 74 21.71 47.72 21.41
N ILE A 75 20.87 47.53 20.40
CA ILE A 75 19.43 47.63 20.56
C ILE A 75 19.01 46.23 21.00
N GLU A 76 18.86 46.04 22.31
CA GLU A 76 18.00 44.96 22.81
C GLU A 76 16.60 45.24 22.26
N MET A 77 16.23 44.49 21.22
CA MET A 77 14.84 44.30 20.87
C MET A 77 14.22 43.57 22.07
N VAL A 78 13.63 44.35 22.98
CA VAL A 78 12.64 43.82 23.91
C VAL A 78 11.45 43.49 23.04
N ASP A 79 11.38 42.24 22.59
CA ASP A 79 10.16 41.73 22.00
C ASP A 79 9.05 41.98 23.03
N GLU A 80 8.05 42.75 22.61
CA GLU A 80 6.77 42.81 23.27
C GLU A 80 6.33 41.37 23.50
N VAL A 81 6.31 40.97 24.78
CA VAL A 81 5.87 39.64 25.19
C VAL A 81 4.36 39.58 24.92
N GLU A 82 3.98 39.28 23.68
CA GLU A 82 2.78 38.50 23.46
C GLU A 82 3.02 37.18 24.16
N GLN A 83 2.52 37.08 25.39
CA GLN A 83 2.31 35.82 26.10
C GLN A 83 1.34 34.98 25.26
N SER A 84 1.83 34.38 24.17
CA SER A 84 1.22 33.16 23.69
C SER A 84 1.37 32.16 24.82
N SER A 85 0.26 31.70 25.37
CA SER A 85 0.17 30.71 26.45
C SER A 85 0.74 29.34 26.08
N GLN A 86 1.52 29.26 25.00
CA GLN A 86 2.12 28.06 24.45
C GLN A 86 3.53 27.89 24.99
N LYS A 87 3.75 26.85 25.79
CA LYS A 87 5.06 26.48 26.31
C LYS A 87 5.49 25.14 25.70
N VAL A 88 6.70 25.09 25.17
CA VAL A 88 7.31 23.81 24.76
C VAL A 88 7.62 23.00 26.03
N PHE A 89 6.90 21.89 26.22
CA PHE A 89 7.11 20.97 27.34
C PHE A 89 8.36 20.12 27.13
N ALA A 90 8.51 19.57 25.92
CA ALA A 90 9.69 18.85 25.48
C ALA A 90 9.86 18.95 23.96
N SER A 91 11.07 18.74 23.47
CA SER A 91 11.34 18.66 22.04
C SER A 91 12.41 17.61 21.78
N LYS A 92 12.30 16.93 20.64
CA LYS A 92 13.33 16.02 20.14
C LYS A 92 13.62 16.31 18.68
N THR A 93 14.89 16.54 18.39
CA THR A 93 15.42 16.66 17.03
C THR A 93 16.02 15.32 16.62
N PHE A 94 15.76 14.89 15.39
CA PHE A 94 16.23 13.61 14.86
C PHE A 94 17.40 13.79 13.89
N ALA A 95 18.00 12.69 13.45
CA ALA A 95 19.10 12.73 12.49
C ALA A 95 18.66 13.42 11.17
N PRO A 96 19.52 14.25 10.56
CA PRO A 96 19.24 14.85 9.25
C PRO A 96 18.97 13.79 8.18
N LYS A 97 18.08 14.12 7.27
CA LYS A 97 17.66 13.28 6.14
C LYS A 97 17.79 14.06 4.84
N TYR A 98 17.75 13.32 3.73
CA TYR A 98 17.70 13.88 2.40
C TYR A 98 16.45 13.39 1.67
N SER A 99 15.78 14.30 0.96
CA SER A 99 14.69 13.97 0.04
C SER A 99 14.91 14.72 -1.27
N ALA A 100 14.74 14.05 -2.41
CA ALA A 100 14.96 14.64 -3.73
C ALA A 100 14.08 15.90 -3.99
N GLY A 101 12.94 16.04 -3.30
CA GLY A 101 12.07 17.21 -3.42
C GLY A 101 12.29 18.31 -2.37
N LEU A 102 12.90 17.99 -1.24
CA LEU A 102 13.04 18.91 -0.09
C LEU A 102 14.49 19.30 0.22
N GLY A 103 15.48 18.59 -0.33
CA GLY A 103 16.89 18.74 0.05
C GLY A 103 17.18 18.09 1.40
N HIS A 104 18.23 18.58 2.09
CA HIS A 104 18.54 18.19 3.45
C HIS A 104 17.58 18.82 4.46
N TYR A 105 16.99 17.99 5.30
CA TYR A 105 16.09 18.43 6.35
C TYR A 105 16.32 17.68 7.65
N THR A 106 16.04 18.32 8.77
CA THR A 106 16.14 17.74 10.11
C THR A 106 14.74 17.62 10.71
N PRO A 107 14.19 16.42 10.91
CA PRO A 107 12.91 16.26 11.58
C PRO A 107 12.98 16.71 13.03
N GLN A 108 11.91 17.32 13.52
CA GLN A 108 11.75 17.67 14.92
C GLN A 108 10.31 17.40 15.38
N VAL A 109 10.18 16.91 16.61
CA VAL A 109 8.89 16.74 17.27
C VAL A 109 8.88 17.59 18.53
N LYS A 110 7.89 18.47 18.66
CA LYS A 110 7.67 19.32 19.84
C LYS A 110 6.40 18.85 20.57
N LEU A 111 6.50 18.68 21.89
CA LEU A 111 5.37 18.50 22.79
C LEU A 111 5.04 19.87 23.38
N ILE A 112 3.84 20.36 23.15
CA ILE A 112 3.44 21.74 23.48
C ILE A 112 2.29 21.70 24.48
N ASN A 113 2.41 22.52 25.53
CA ASN A 113 1.33 22.86 26.44
C ASN A 113 0.69 24.17 26.00
N THR A 114 -0.58 24.14 25.64
CA THR A 114 -1.36 25.31 25.20
C THR A 114 -2.40 25.76 26.23
N LYS A 115 -2.65 24.95 27.27
CA LYS A 115 -3.71 25.14 28.27
C LYS A 115 -3.21 25.57 29.66
N GLY A 116 -1.90 25.67 29.85
CA GLY A 116 -1.27 25.86 31.16
C GLY A 116 -1.19 24.57 31.99
N GLY A 117 -0.57 24.63 33.17
CA GLY A 117 -0.41 23.47 34.07
C GLY A 117 0.81 22.59 33.77
N THR A 118 0.79 21.35 34.25
CA THR A 118 1.82 20.33 33.99
C THR A 118 1.51 19.54 32.72
N GLY A 119 2.53 18.93 32.10
CA GLY A 119 2.36 18.10 30.90
C GLY A 119 2.18 18.89 29.61
N PHE A 120 1.64 18.23 28.59
CA PHE A 120 1.41 18.78 27.25
C PHE A 120 0.07 18.31 26.67
N ASP A 121 -0.47 19.02 25.68
CA ASP A 121 -1.75 18.68 25.05
C ASP A 121 -1.73 18.71 23.52
N LYS A 122 -0.62 19.15 22.90
CA LYS A 122 -0.41 19.14 21.46
C LYS A 122 0.94 18.49 21.12
N ILE A 123 0.96 17.64 20.10
CA ILE A 123 2.18 17.09 19.50
C ILE A 123 2.33 17.74 18.12
N VAL A 124 3.46 18.37 17.84
CA VAL A 124 3.74 19.03 16.56
C VAL A 124 4.93 18.35 15.90
N TYR A 125 4.76 18.02 14.63
CA TYR A 125 5.85 17.53 13.78
C TYR A 125 6.30 18.65 12.84
N SER A 126 7.59 18.93 12.83
CA SER A 126 8.20 19.93 11.96
C SER A 126 9.43 19.39 11.23
N MET A 127 9.83 20.11 10.18
CA MET A 127 11.05 19.85 9.43
C MET A 127 11.87 21.14 9.35
N ILE A 128 13.10 21.09 9.84
CA ILE A 128 14.08 22.16 9.66
C ILE A 128 14.74 21.97 8.30
N LEU A 129 14.48 22.86 7.34
CA LEU A 129 15.08 22.80 6.00
C LEU A 129 16.47 23.42 6.03
N ASN A 130 17.50 22.58 6.17
CA ASN A 130 18.88 23.02 6.39
C ASN A 130 19.42 23.82 5.19
N ASP A 131 19.03 23.42 3.97
CA ASP A 131 19.46 24.07 2.73
C ASP A 131 18.70 25.38 2.44
N ARG A 132 17.72 25.75 3.29
CA ARG A 132 16.88 26.95 3.14
C ARG A 132 16.90 27.80 4.40
N SER A 133 18.11 28.18 4.83
CA SER A 133 18.33 29.05 5.99
C SER A 133 17.80 28.49 7.31
N ASN A 134 17.79 27.17 7.47
CA ASN A 134 17.22 26.48 8.64
C ASN A 134 15.75 26.87 8.91
N LEU A 135 14.96 27.07 7.86
CA LEU A 135 13.53 27.33 7.99
C LEU A 135 12.86 26.16 8.73
N ASP A 136 12.32 26.44 9.92
CA ASP A 136 11.48 25.50 10.67
C ASP A 136 10.07 25.50 10.06
N SER A 137 9.79 24.47 9.28
CA SER A 137 8.50 24.27 8.64
C SER A 137 7.65 23.34 9.50
N GLU A 138 6.70 23.90 10.26
CA GLU A 138 5.66 23.11 10.93
C GLU A 138 4.83 22.39 9.85
N LEU A 139 4.91 21.05 9.82
CA LEU A 139 4.09 20.25 8.90
C LEU A 139 2.68 20.05 9.45
N GLY A 140 2.53 20.05 10.77
CA GLY A 140 1.23 20.07 11.42
C GLY A 140 1.18 19.41 12.79
N GLU A 141 -0.01 19.47 13.38
CA GLU A 141 -0.38 18.77 14.60
C GLU A 141 -0.51 17.25 14.33
N VAL A 142 0.16 16.44 15.14
CA VAL A 142 0.00 14.98 15.12
C VAL A 142 -1.25 14.63 15.90
N ILE A 143 -2.26 14.09 15.21
CA ILE A 143 -3.53 13.64 15.82
C ILE A 143 -3.52 12.14 16.11
N GLY A 144 -2.47 11.44 15.70
CA GLY A 144 -2.22 10.07 16.11
C GLY A 144 -1.25 9.31 15.23
N ILE A 145 -1.24 8.00 15.41
CA ILE A 145 -0.43 7.08 14.62
C ILE A 145 -1.34 6.00 14.06
N ASN A 146 -1.33 5.86 12.74
CA ASN A 146 -1.97 4.75 12.05
C ASN A 146 -1.07 3.52 12.19
N ASN A 147 -1.54 2.52 12.95
CA ASN A 147 -0.86 1.25 13.17
C ASN A 147 -1.59 0.14 12.43
N SER A 148 -1.09 -0.18 11.24
CA SER A 148 -1.73 -1.11 10.32
C SER A 148 -1.07 -2.49 10.42
N ARG A 149 -1.85 -3.51 10.77
CA ARG A 149 -1.49 -4.93 10.71
C ARG A 149 -2.27 -5.59 9.58
N LEU A 150 -1.56 -6.05 8.57
CA LEU A 150 -2.13 -6.57 7.33
C LEU A 150 -1.72 -8.03 7.16
N THR A 151 -2.70 -8.92 7.02
CA THR A 151 -2.48 -10.38 6.87
C THR A 151 -2.95 -10.82 5.49
N ILE A 152 -2.06 -11.45 4.72
CA ILE A 152 -2.43 -12.06 3.44
C ILE A 152 -3.25 -13.32 3.73
N MET A 153 -4.41 -13.46 3.08
CA MET A 153 -5.36 -14.55 3.30
C MET A 153 -5.43 -15.43 2.06
N GLY A 154 -5.30 -16.74 2.25
CA GLY A 154 -5.60 -17.72 1.21
C GLY A 154 -7.10 -17.85 0.97
N ASP A 155 -7.47 -18.28 -0.23
CA ASP A 155 -8.86 -18.61 -0.59
C ASP A 155 -9.37 -19.89 0.11
N ASP A 156 -8.50 -20.60 0.82
CA ASP A 156 -8.78 -21.72 1.73
C ASP A 156 -9.00 -21.27 3.18
N GLY A 157 -9.19 -19.95 3.40
CA GLY A 157 -9.38 -19.34 4.72
C GLY A 157 -8.14 -19.27 5.60
N SER A 158 -7.00 -19.81 5.13
CA SER A 158 -5.76 -19.81 5.90
C SER A 158 -5.21 -18.38 6.05
N LYS A 159 -4.67 -18.10 7.24
CA LYS A 159 -3.93 -16.86 7.49
C LYS A 159 -2.51 -17.07 7.01
N GLY A 160 -2.07 -16.29 6.05
CA GLY A 160 -0.72 -16.29 5.53
C GLY A 160 0.23 -15.37 6.30
N ARG A 161 1.17 -14.79 5.56
CA ARG A 161 2.15 -13.79 6.02
C ARG A 161 1.44 -12.54 6.53
N THR A 162 1.92 -12.03 7.66
CA THR A 162 1.44 -10.78 8.25
C THR A 162 2.55 -9.75 8.28
N PHE A 163 2.25 -8.51 7.89
CA PHE A 163 3.18 -7.39 8.00
C PHE A 163 2.50 -6.20 8.66
N SER A 164 3.31 -5.32 9.22
CA SER A 164 2.89 -4.08 9.85
C SER A 164 3.50 -2.87 9.16
N SER A 165 2.73 -1.77 9.14
CA SER A 165 3.15 -0.44 8.72
C SER A 165 2.63 0.59 9.71
N LYS A 166 3.45 1.60 10.02
CA LYS A 166 3.10 2.71 10.90
C LYS A 166 3.36 4.04 10.18
N THR A 167 2.38 4.93 10.22
CA THR A 167 2.42 6.28 9.64
C THR A 167 1.88 7.29 10.66
N LEU A 168 2.40 8.52 10.65
CA LEU A 168 1.83 9.60 11.45
C LEU A 168 0.54 10.07 10.80
N LYS A 169 -0.50 10.25 11.60
CA LYS A 169 -1.71 10.94 11.19
C LYS A 169 -1.61 12.40 11.60
N LEU A 170 -1.53 13.28 10.61
CA LEU A 170 -1.45 14.72 10.81
C LEU A 170 -2.84 15.33 10.64
N LYS A 171 -3.14 16.37 11.43
CA LYS A 171 -4.26 17.25 11.17
C LYS A 171 -3.92 18.06 9.91
N LYS A 172 -4.64 17.85 8.81
CA LYS A 172 -4.31 18.52 7.54
C LYS A 172 -5.51 19.15 6.84
N ASP A 173 -5.14 20.08 5.95
CA ASP A 173 -5.87 20.56 4.79
C ASP A 173 -5.40 19.91 3.45
N PHE A 174 -4.28 19.16 3.41
CA PHE A 174 -3.65 18.67 2.15
C PHE A 174 -3.22 17.18 2.04
N SER A 175 -3.03 16.41 3.13
CA SER A 175 -2.67 14.96 3.14
C SER A 175 -2.60 14.43 4.58
N ASP A 176 -3.41 13.46 4.97
CA ASP A 176 -3.57 13.14 6.41
C ASP A 176 -2.46 12.26 6.99
N GLU A 177 -1.51 11.79 6.17
CA GLU A 177 -0.50 10.82 6.58
C GLU A 177 0.93 11.18 6.19
N LEU A 178 1.87 10.83 7.08
CA LEU A 178 3.30 11.00 6.86
C LEU A 178 4.07 9.74 7.26
N ALA A 179 4.82 9.18 6.30
CA ALA A 179 5.78 8.12 6.54
C ALA A 179 7.05 8.67 7.20
N VAL A 180 7.35 8.21 8.42
CA VAL A 180 8.51 8.66 9.21
C VAL A 180 9.34 7.47 9.69
N SER A 181 10.52 7.73 10.26
CA SER A 181 11.39 6.65 10.73
C SER A 181 10.80 5.91 11.94
N LYS A 182 11.34 4.71 12.23
CA LYS A 182 10.97 3.95 13.44
C LYS A 182 11.25 4.72 14.74
N GLU A 183 12.29 5.55 14.76
CA GLU A 183 12.66 6.34 15.94
C GLU A 183 11.69 7.50 16.18
N GLU A 184 11.25 8.16 15.09
CA GLU A 184 10.22 9.19 15.13
C GLU A 184 8.88 8.60 15.59
N ILE A 185 8.46 7.46 15.01
CA ILE A 185 7.26 6.73 15.46
C ILE A 185 7.35 6.43 16.95
N LYS A 186 8.46 5.83 17.41
CA LYS A 186 8.60 5.42 18.81
C LYS A 186 8.49 6.61 19.77
N TYR A 187 9.16 7.73 19.46
CA TYR A 187 9.08 8.92 20.31
C TYR A 187 7.65 9.46 20.42
N ILE A 188 6.91 9.49 19.31
CA ILE A 188 5.51 9.94 19.31
C ILE A 188 4.60 8.92 19.99
N GLU A 189 4.84 7.61 19.86
CA GLU A 189 4.12 6.57 20.60
C GLU A 189 4.32 6.71 22.11
N ASP A 190 5.55 6.94 22.56
CA ASP A 190 5.88 7.15 23.96
C ASP A 190 5.20 8.43 24.48
N ALA A 191 5.18 9.51 23.68
CA ALA A 191 4.44 10.73 24.00
C ALA A 191 2.93 10.48 24.11
N ILE A 192 2.32 9.82 23.12
CA ILE A 192 0.88 9.50 23.14
C ILE A 192 0.49 8.72 24.39
N ASN A 193 1.31 7.76 24.82
CA ASN A 193 1.05 6.91 25.98
C ASN A 193 1.53 7.50 27.32
N SER A 194 2.11 8.69 27.33
CA SER A 194 2.61 9.33 28.55
C SER A 194 1.48 9.76 29.49
N ALA A 195 1.71 9.65 30.80
CA ALA A 195 0.81 10.20 31.82
C ALA A 195 0.72 11.74 31.75
N ASP A 196 1.74 12.38 31.16
CA ASP A 196 1.81 13.84 30.96
C ASP A 196 1.07 14.31 29.68
N ASN A 197 0.50 13.37 28.91
CA ASN A 197 -0.30 13.69 27.74
C ASN A 197 -1.75 14.00 28.15
N HIS A 198 -2.17 15.23 27.93
CA HIS A 198 -3.53 15.74 28.14
C HIS A 198 -4.22 16.11 26.81
N GLY A 199 -3.64 15.68 25.69
CA GLY A 199 -4.12 15.90 24.33
C GLY A 199 -5.08 14.81 23.83
N GLN A 200 -5.44 14.90 22.54
CA GLN A 200 -6.36 13.95 21.89
C GLN A 200 -5.66 12.96 20.94
N ALA A 201 -4.34 13.10 20.76
CA ALA A 201 -3.56 12.22 19.90
C ALA A 201 -3.63 10.77 20.41
N LYS A 202 -3.86 9.81 19.50
CA LYS A 202 -4.07 8.40 19.87
C LYS A 202 -3.56 7.41 18.83
N MET A 203 -3.53 6.14 19.21
CA MET A 203 -3.23 5.04 18.28
C MET A 203 -4.49 4.64 17.49
N TYR A 204 -4.41 4.64 16.16
CA TYR A 204 -5.42 4.11 15.26
C TYR A 204 -4.99 2.72 14.79
N ASN A 205 -5.58 1.67 15.38
CA ASN A 205 -5.19 0.30 15.07
C ASN A 205 -6.07 -0.27 13.96
N TYR A 206 -5.44 -0.68 12.87
CA TYR A 206 -6.11 -1.37 11.77
C TYR A 206 -5.63 -2.81 11.70
N ASN A 207 -6.57 -3.74 11.61
CA ASN A 207 -6.28 -5.16 11.41
C ASN A 207 -7.10 -5.65 10.22
N LYS A 208 -6.47 -5.90 9.07
CA LYS A 208 -7.18 -6.29 7.84
C LYS A 208 -6.56 -7.51 7.18
N GLY A 209 -7.44 -8.33 6.60
CA GLY A 209 -7.08 -9.39 5.68
C GLY A 209 -6.92 -8.82 4.27
N LEU A 210 -5.96 -9.35 3.52
CA LEU A 210 -5.74 -9.03 2.12
C LEU A 210 -6.01 -10.28 1.29
N ARG A 211 -6.79 -10.18 0.21
CA ARG A 211 -6.92 -11.30 -0.73
C ARG A 211 -5.75 -11.32 -1.70
N LEU A 212 -5.37 -12.55 -2.05
CA LEU A 212 -4.53 -12.81 -3.21
C LEU A 212 -5.33 -12.64 -4.50
N THR A 213 -4.69 -12.07 -5.51
CA THR A 213 -5.14 -12.17 -6.90
C THR A 213 -3.99 -12.67 -7.77
N TYR A 214 -4.28 -12.85 -9.06
CA TYR A 214 -3.26 -13.22 -10.04
C TYR A 214 -2.11 -12.19 -10.10
N ARG A 215 -2.35 -10.90 -9.89
CA ARG A 215 -1.30 -9.85 -10.03
C ARG A 215 -0.92 -9.16 -8.73
N GLU A 216 -1.89 -8.89 -7.87
CA GLU A 216 -1.75 -7.97 -6.75
C GLU A 216 -2.52 -8.44 -5.51
N LEU A 217 -2.28 -7.76 -4.39
CA LEU A 217 -3.05 -7.88 -3.16
C LEU A 217 -4.22 -6.88 -3.18
N GLN A 218 -5.35 -7.25 -2.58
CA GLN A 218 -6.53 -6.36 -2.47
C GLN A 218 -7.13 -6.37 -1.06
N ASN A 219 -7.73 -5.25 -0.66
CA ASN A 219 -8.12 -4.92 0.73
C ASN A 219 -9.29 -5.71 1.33
N VAL A 220 -9.80 -6.73 0.65
CA VAL A 220 -10.94 -7.51 1.12
C VAL A 220 -10.66 -8.99 0.88
N PRO A 221 -10.53 -9.82 1.94
CA PRO A 221 -10.34 -11.26 1.77
C PRO A 221 -11.60 -11.90 1.18
N ASN A 222 -11.45 -12.98 0.42
CA ASN A 222 -12.60 -13.73 -0.10
C ASN A 222 -13.24 -14.64 0.96
N GLY A 223 -12.57 -14.86 2.09
CA GLY A 223 -12.92 -15.91 3.04
C GLY A 223 -12.47 -17.29 2.51
N ASP A 224 -13.06 -18.34 3.07
CA ASP A 224 -12.82 -19.71 2.61
C ASP A 224 -13.80 -20.04 1.47
N ILE A 225 -13.39 -19.72 0.25
CA ILE A 225 -14.15 -20.02 -0.97
C ILE A 225 -13.73 -21.33 -1.62
N MET A 226 -12.61 -21.92 -1.19
CA MET A 226 -12.08 -23.16 -1.75
C MET A 226 -12.83 -24.38 -1.23
N LYS A 227 -13.41 -24.31 -0.02
CA LYS A 227 -14.17 -25.41 0.58
C LYS A 227 -15.33 -25.91 -0.28
N ASP A 228 -16.00 -24.99 -0.98
CA ASP A 228 -17.13 -25.28 -1.87
C ASP A 228 -16.71 -25.40 -3.35
N ALA A 229 -15.41 -25.50 -3.63
CA ALA A 229 -14.91 -25.63 -5.00
C ALA A 229 -15.18 -27.03 -5.57
N GLN A 230 -15.00 -27.19 -6.87
CA GLN A 230 -15.09 -28.47 -7.56
C GLN A 230 -13.95 -28.59 -8.59
N PRO A 231 -13.51 -29.83 -8.92
CA PRO A 231 -12.59 -30.06 -10.03
C PRO A 231 -13.06 -29.42 -11.34
N MET A 232 -12.12 -28.91 -12.13
CA MET A 232 -12.41 -28.34 -13.45
C MET A 232 -12.87 -29.43 -14.44
N VAL A 233 -12.31 -30.63 -14.30
CA VAL A 233 -12.50 -31.79 -15.18
C VAL A 233 -13.18 -32.94 -14.42
N SER A 234 -13.77 -33.88 -15.16
CA SER A 234 -14.36 -35.10 -14.58
C SER A 234 -13.33 -36.20 -14.30
N SER A 235 -12.15 -36.12 -14.93
CA SER A 235 -11.01 -37.00 -14.69
C SER A 235 -9.72 -36.23 -14.97
N PHE A 236 -8.69 -36.44 -14.15
CA PHE A 236 -7.35 -35.86 -14.33
C PHE A 236 -6.43 -36.78 -15.15
N GLY A 237 -6.86 -38.00 -15.49
CA GLY A 237 -6.02 -39.03 -16.09
C GLY A 237 -5.74 -40.19 -15.12
N GLN A 238 -4.73 -41.00 -15.42
CA GLN A 238 -4.24 -42.07 -14.55
C GLN A 238 -3.20 -41.51 -13.59
N LEU A 239 -3.25 -41.96 -12.32
CA LEU A 239 -2.32 -41.50 -11.29
C LEU A 239 -0.92 -42.06 -11.53
N CYS A 240 0.06 -41.18 -11.68
CA CYS A 240 1.47 -41.56 -11.87
C CYS A 240 2.24 -41.53 -10.55
N ALA A 241 1.96 -40.53 -9.71
CA ALA A 241 2.62 -40.33 -8.43
C ALA A 241 1.74 -39.51 -7.48
N ASP A 242 1.89 -39.75 -6.18
CA ASP A 242 1.33 -38.91 -5.14
C ASP A 242 2.34 -38.69 -4.00
N GLY A 243 2.08 -37.67 -3.18
CA GLY A 243 2.94 -37.34 -2.07
C GLY A 243 2.30 -36.35 -1.12
N VAL A 244 2.52 -36.58 0.17
CA VAL A 244 2.10 -35.65 1.22
C VAL A 244 3.13 -34.54 1.36
N LEU A 245 2.67 -33.29 1.29
CA LEU A 245 3.45 -32.10 1.53
C LEU A 245 2.95 -31.41 2.80
N ASP A 246 3.76 -31.41 3.85
CA ASP A 246 3.52 -30.52 5.01
C ASP A 246 3.87 -29.07 4.61
N GLY A 247 2.90 -28.18 4.62
CA GLY A 247 3.13 -26.73 4.51
C GLY A 247 3.53 -26.10 5.84
N ASP A 248 3.49 -24.77 5.91
CA ASP A 248 3.78 -24.03 7.15
C ASP A 248 2.74 -24.29 8.24
N LYS A 249 1.48 -24.55 7.85
CA LYS A 249 0.34 -24.63 8.78
C LYS A 249 -0.56 -25.83 8.56
N GLU A 250 -0.56 -26.36 7.35
CA GLU A 250 -1.54 -27.33 6.88
C GLU A 250 -0.82 -28.43 6.10
N ARG A 251 -1.50 -29.56 5.92
CA ARG A 251 -1.01 -30.67 5.13
C ARG A 251 -1.76 -30.75 3.81
N TYR A 252 -1.02 -31.01 2.74
CA TYR A 252 -1.55 -31.11 1.39
C TYR A 252 -1.16 -32.43 0.76
N MET A 253 -2.06 -33.01 -0.03
CA MET A 253 -1.74 -34.11 -0.93
C MET A 253 -1.48 -33.54 -2.32
N LEU A 254 -0.29 -33.78 -2.86
CA LEU A 254 0.08 -33.49 -4.24
C LEU A 254 -0.11 -34.77 -5.05
N ARG A 255 -0.78 -34.69 -6.20
CA ARG A 255 -0.92 -35.83 -7.12
C ARG A 255 -0.57 -35.42 -8.55
N ILE A 256 0.07 -36.34 -9.26
CA ILE A 256 0.52 -36.20 -10.64
C ILE A 256 -0.20 -37.22 -11.50
N TYR A 257 -0.74 -36.77 -12.62
CA TYR A 257 -1.50 -37.59 -13.55
C TYR A 257 -0.93 -37.51 -14.95
N SER A 258 -1.17 -38.56 -15.72
CA SER A 258 -0.91 -38.61 -17.16
C SER A 258 -2.01 -39.42 -17.88
N PRO A 259 -2.09 -39.39 -19.22
CA PRO A 259 -3.08 -40.18 -19.96
C PRO A 259 -2.92 -41.70 -19.77
N ASP A 260 -1.69 -42.18 -19.57
CA ASP A 260 -1.30 -43.60 -19.57
C ASP A 260 -0.69 -44.10 -18.25
N GLY A 261 -0.55 -43.24 -17.24
CA GLY A 261 0.04 -43.54 -15.93
C GLY A 261 1.56 -43.44 -15.89
N ALA A 262 2.22 -43.11 -17.01
CA ALA A 262 3.67 -42.90 -17.04
C ALA A 262 4.06 -41.50 -16.53
N GLY A 263 5.13 -41.41 -15.75
CA GLY A 263 5.62 -40.11 -15.25
C GLY A 263 6.21 -39.20 -16.33
N GLU A 264 6.72 -39.78 -17.43
CA GLU A 264 7.31 -39.04 -18.54
C GLU A 264 6.27 -38.26 -19.37
N THR A 265 5.03 -38.71 -19.36
CA THR A 265 3.88 -38.13 -20.08
C THR A 265 2.97 -37.31 -19.15
N ALA A 266 3.41 -37.06 -17.91
CA ALA A 266 2.64 -36.34 -16.91
C ALA A 266 2.23 -34.94 -17.41
N ASP A 267 0.93 -34.69 -17.46
CA ASP A 267 0.32 -33.48 -18.02
C ASP A 267 -0.64 -32.78 -17.05
N ASP A 268 -0.93 -33.38 -15.90
CA ASP A 268 -1.66 -32.71 -14.82
C ASP A 268 -1.00 -32.87 -13.44
N MET A 269 -1.13 -31.81 -12.65
CA MET A 269 -0.71 -31.76 -11.26
C MET A 269 -1.87 -31.17 -10.47
N THR A 270 -2.20 -31.81 -9.36
CA THR A 270 -3.27 -31.35 -8.48
C THR A 270 -2.79 -31.25 -7.04
N LEU A 271 -3.50 -30.43 -6.27
CA LEU A 271 -3.28 -30.27 -4.84
C LEU A 271 -4.61 -30.39 -4.11
N GLN A 272 -4.59 -31.09 -2.98
CA GLN A 272 -5.74 -31.24 -2.10
C GLN A 272 -5.32 -30.93 -0.65
N LYS A 273 -5.92 -29.89 -0.07
CA LYS A 273 -5.86 -29.65 1.38
C LYS A 273 -6.81 -30.62 2.10
N ASP A 274 -6.46 -31.07 3.30
CA ASP A 274 -7.32 -31.96 4.07
C ASP A 274 -8.71 -31.34 4.33
N GLY A 275 -9.78 -32.08 4.00
CA GLY A 275 -11.16 -31.60 4.04
C GLY A 275 -11.59 -30.69 2.87
N TYR A 276 -10.75 -30.53 1.83
CA TYR A 276 -11.05 -29.72 0.65
C TYR A 276 -11.08 -30.55 -0.65
N PRO A 277 -11.70 -30.00 -1.71
CA PRO A 277 -11.62 -30.57 -3.05
C PRO A 277 -10.18 -30.63 -3.59
N GLU A 278 -9.91 -31.62 -4.43
CA GLU A 278 -8.68 -31.71 -5.24
C GLU A 278 -8.78 -30.79 -6.46
N LEU A 279 -7.83 -29.87 -6.60
CA LEU A 279 -7.85 -28.84 -7.66
C LEU A 279 -6.54 -28.83 -8.44
N GLN A 280 -6.61 -28.41 -9.71
CA GLN A 280 -5.47 -28.36 -10.63
C GLN A 280 -4.50 -27.24 -10.24
N VAL A 281 -3.22 -27.56 -10.06
CA VAL A 281 -2.14 -26.59 -9.92
C VAL A 281 -1.86 -25.99 -11.29
N ARG A 282 -1.91 -24.66 -11.39
CA ARG A 282 -1.63 -23.94 -12.65
C ARG A 282 -0.64 -22.80 -12.49
N GLY A 283 -0.24 -22.48 -11.27
CA GLY A 283 0.81 -21.49 -11.06
C GLY A 283 1.49 -21.62 -9.71
N ILE A 284 2.77 -21.28 -9.68
CA ILE A 284 3.63 -21.24 -8.51
C ILE A 284 4.35 -19.91 -8.56
N TYR A 285 4.03 -19.02 -7.63
CA TYR A 285 4.52 -17.66 -7.65
C TYR A 285 5.30 -17.32 -6.39
N ARG A 286 6.41 -16.61 -6.58
CA ARG A 286 7.12 -15.91 -5.52
C ARG A 286 6.96 -14.41 -5.74
N ASP A 287 6.27 -13.75 -4.82
CA ASP A 287 6.00 -12.32 -4.88
C ASP A 287 6.98 -11.58 -3.96
N VAL A 288 7.85 -10.74 -4.53
CA VAL A 288 8.70 -9.78 -3.84
C VAL A 288 7.91 -8.48 -3.69
N VAL A 289 7.73 -8.03 -2.46
CA VAL A 289 6.87 -6.90 -2.11
C VAL A 289 7.68 -5.77 -1.50
N THR A 290 7.51 -4.57 -2.05
CA THR A 290 7.97 -3.32 -1.43
C THR A 290 6.78 -2.50 -0.96
N ILE A 291 6.70 -2.27 0.36
CA ILE A 291 5.73 -1.38 0.98
C ILE A 291 6.36 0.00 1.16
N ASN A 292 5.62 1.05 0.81
CA ASN A 292 6.01 2.45 0.91
C ASN A 292 7.38 2.71 0.26
N PRO A 293 7.57 2.37 -1.03
CA PRO A 293 8.85 2.53 -1.70
C PRO A 293 9.32 3.99 -1.64
N LYS A 294 10.63 4.17 -1.42
CA LYS A 294 11.31 5.48 -1.32
C LYS A 294 10.82 6.34 -0.15
N MET A 295 10.10 5.77 0.82
CA MET A 295 9.68 6.47 2.05
C MET A 295 10.54 6.04 3.25
N ALA A 296 10.51 6.85 4.32
CA ALA A 296 11.30 6.60 5.54
C ALA A 296 10.92 5.29 6.28
N ASN A 297 9.75 4.72 5.99
CA ASN A 297 9.27 3.46 6.55
C ASN A 297 9.17 2.33 5.50
N GLU A 298 9.95 2.41 4.40
CA GLU A 298 9.98 1.36 3.38
C GLU A 298 10.23 -0.01 4.01
N LYS A 299 9.51 -1.03 3.52
CA LYS A 299 9.65 -2.41 3.98
C LYS A 299 9.57 -3.38 2.82
N ASN A 300 10.56 -4.26 2.76
CA ASN A 300 10.63 -5.32 1.76
C ASN A 300 10.33 -6.67 2.40
N PHE A 301 9.56 -7.51 1.72
CA PHE A 301 9.33 -8.90 2.12
C PHE A 301 8.91 -9.75 0.92
N GLU A 302 8.96 -11.06 1.09
CA GLU A 302 8.53 -12.00 0.05
C GLU A 302 7.41 -12.90 0.56
N TYR A 303 6.60 -13.43 -0.35
CA TYR A 303 5.67 -14.51 -0.01
C TYR A 303 5.45 -15.41 -1.22
N GLY A 304 5.18 -16.69 -0.94
CA GLY A 304 4.80 -17.69 -1.93
C GLY A 304 3.29 -17.83 -2.05
N LYS A 305 2.80 -18.10 -3.27
CA LYS A 305 1.43 -18.56 -3.47
C LYS A 305 1.33 -19.62 -4.57
N VAL A 306 0.40 -20.53 -4.38
CA VAL A 306 0.04 -21.57 -5.34
C VAL A 306 -1.31 -21.22 -5.94
N MET A 307 -1.38 -21.15 -7.27
CA MET A 307 -2.61 -20.94 -8.01
C MET A 307 -3.23 -22.28 -8.39
N LEU A 308 -4.49 -22.42 -8.00
CA LEU A 308 -5.33 -23.56 -8.33
C LEU A 308 -6.47 -23.15 -9.27
N VAL A 309 -6.89 -24.05 -10.13
CA VAL A 309 -8.04 -23.86 -11.01
C VAL A 309 -9.08 -24.94 -10.75
N GLY A 310 -10.33 -24.50 -10.65
CA GLY A 310 -11.49 -25.36 -10.46
C GLY A 310 -12.76 -24.66 -10.90
N LYS A 311 -13.88 -25.10 -10.35
CA LYS A 311 -15.19 -24.46 -10.46
C LYS A 311 -15.63 -23.95 -9.09
N ASP A 312 -16.36 -22.85 -9.08
CA ASP A 312 -17.05 -22.38 -7.88
C ASP A 312 -18.30 -23.23 -7.58
N LYS A 313 -18.98 -22.92 -6.48
CA LYS A 313 -20.23 -23.58 -6.07
C LYS A 313 -21.36 -23.55 -7.11
N ASN A 314 -21.27 -22.67 -8.11
CA ASN A 314 -22.24 -22.55 -9.20
C ASN A 314 -21.75 -23.23 -10.49
N GLY A 315 -20.66 -23.99 -10.44
CA GLY A 315 -20.06 -24.68 -11.58
C GLY A 315 -19.28 -23.77 -12.54
N LYS A 316 -19.04 -22.49 -12.19
CA LYS A 316 -18.29 -21.56 -13.05
C LYS A 316 -16.80 -21.69 -12.81
N ARG A 317 -15.99 -21.69 -13.88
CA ARG A 317 -14.53 -21.70 -13.79
C ARG A 317 -14.06 -20.58 -12.87
N LYS A 318 -13.19 -20.92 -11.91
CA LYS A 318 -12.64 -19.98 -10.94
C LYS A 318 -11.19 -20.34 -10.61
N THR A 319 -10.41 -19.32 -10.35
CA THR A 319 -9.04 -19.42 -9.83
C THR A 319 -9.08 -19.23 -8.32
N PHE A 320 -8.28 -20.04 -7.63
CA PHE A 320 -8.10 -20.00 -6.18
C PHE A 320 -6.62 -19.86 -5.87
N PHE A 321 -6.28 -19.23 -4.74
CA PHE A 321 -4.90 -19.07 -4.30
C PHE A 321 -4.70 -19.55 -2.87
N ILE A 322 -3.67 -20.36 -2.66
CA ILE A 322 -3.17 -20.73 -1.32
C ILE A 322 -1.92 -19.92 -1.04
N GLN A 323 -1.84 -19.31 0.15
CA GLN A 323 -0.65 -18.61 0.64
C GLN A 323 0.07 -19.50 1.66
N ASP A 324 1.15 -20.16 1.24
CA ASP A 324 1.98 -20.99 2.11
C ASP A 324 3.41 -21.05 1.53
N ASP A 325 4.37 -20.48 2.23
CA ASP A 325 5.73 -20.24 1.71
C ASP A 325 6.50 -21.56 1.58
N VAL A 326 6.33 -22.47 2.55
CA VAL A 326 6.93 -23.80 2.55
C VAL A 326 6.33 -24.68 1.46
N LEU A 327 5.00 -24.72 1.32
CA LEU A 327 4.33 -25.44 0.24
C LEU A 327 4.81 -24.95 -1.13
N THR A 328 4.80 -23.63 -1.35
CA THR A 328 5.23 -23.02 -2.62
C THR A 328 6.67 -23.43 -2.94
N SER A 329 7.56 -23.38 -1.95
CA SER A 329 8.97 -23.78 -2.11
C SER A 329 9.13 -25.27 -2.40
N LYS A 330 8.35 -26.16 -1.77
CA LYS A 330 8.39 -27.61 -2.00
C LYS A 330 7.93 -27.96 -3.42
N ILE A 331 6.83 -27.38 -3.89
CA ILE A 331 6.35 -27.61 -5.25
C ILE A 331 7.35 -27.03 -6.26
N ALA A 332 7.89 -25.82 -6.04
CA ALA A 332 8.91 -25.25 -6.92
C ALA A 332 10.14 -26.15 -7.06
N ARG A 333 10.63 -26.74 -5.95
CA ARG A 333 11.74 -27.69 -5.95
C ARG A 333 11.41 -29.00 -6.66
N PHE A 334 10.17 -29.49 -6.56
CA PHE A 334 9.73 -30.67 -7.30
C PHE A 334 9.94 -30.48 -8.82
N PHE A 335 9.57 -29.32 -9.36
CA PHE A 335 9.80 -29.00 -10.77
C PHE A 335 11.29 -28.93 -11.14
N ASP A 336 12.13 -28.42 -10.23
CA ASP A 336 13.56 -28.28 -10.47
C ASP A 336 14.31 -29.62 -10.42
N GLN A 337 13.79 -30.59 -9.64
CA GLN A 337 14.45 -31.89 -9.40
C GLN A 337 13.95 -33.02 -10.30
N ASN A 338 12.78 -32.88 -10.92
CA ASN A 338 12.14 -33.94 -11.70
C ASN A 338 12.06 -33.58 -13.20
N LYS A 339 12.14 -34.62 -14.05
CA LYS A 339 11.92 -34.53 -15.50
C LYS A 339 10.42 -34.57 -15.79
N VAL A 340 9.77 -33.42 -15.69
CA VAL A 340 8.32 -33.24 -15.89
C VAL A 340 8.07 -32.14 -16.92
N ASP A 341 8.61 -32.34 -18.12
CA ASP A 341 8.72 -31.26 -19.13
C ASP A 341 7.33 -30.77 -19.60
N ILE A 342 6.37 -31.68 -19.79
CA ILE A 342 4.99 -31.31 -20.15
C ILE A 342 4.33 -30.52 -19.00
N LEU A 343 4.50 -30.94 -17.74
CA LEU A 343 3.99 -30.17 -16.59
C LEU A 343 4.56 -28.74 -16.54
N LYS A 344 5.82 -28.55 -16.93
CA LYS A 344 6.47 -27.22 -16.95
C LYS A 344 5.86 -26.29 -18.00
N GLU A 345 5.23 -26.82 -19.04
CA GLU A 345 4.52 -26.03 -20.05
C GLU A 345 3.14 -25.58 -19.58
N VAL A 346 2.49 -26.33 -18.68
CA VAL A 346 1.13 -26.05 -18.21
C VAL A 346 1.04 -25.38 -16.84
N VAL A 347 2.07 -25.51 -16.00
CA VAL A 347 2.16 -24.84 -14.70
C VAL A 347 3.11 -23.65 -14.79
N GLU A 348 2.55 -22.46 -14.62
CA GLU A 348 3.33 -21.22 -14.64
C GLU A 348 4.23 -21.11 -13.40
N LYS A 349 5.53 -20.85 -13.57
CA LYS A 349 6.45 -20.53 -12.47
C LYS A 349 6.99 -19.12 -12.70
N GLN A 350 6.74 -18.21 -11.76
CA GLN A 350 7.14 -16.80 -11.94
C GLN A 350 7.53 -16.14 -10.61
N GLU A 351 8.59 -15.33 -10.66
CA GLU A 351 8.93 -14.36 -9.62
C GLU A 351 8.40 -12.99 -10.03
N ARG A 352 7.79 -12.25 -9.11
CA ARG A 352 7.14 -10.96 -9.40
C ARG A 352 7.47 -9.92 -8.37
N ASP A 353 7.77 -8.72 -8.85
CA ASP A 353 7.96 -7.53 -8.04
C ASP A 353 6.65 -6.74 -7.97
N THR A 354 6.19 -6.45 -6.75
CA THR A 354 4.98 -5.65 -6.52
C THR A 354 5.25 -4.56 -5.49
N LYS A 355 4.70 -3.37 -5.73
CA LYS A 355 4.91 -2.20 -4.89
C LYS A 355 3.57 -1.69 -4.40
N TYR A 356 3.48 -1.34 -3.11
CA TYR A 356 2.25 -0.81 -2.52
C TYR A 356 2.52 0.41 -1.63
N LEU A 357 1.56 1.33 -1.57
CA LEU A 357 1.42 2.28 -0.47
C LEU A 357 0.47 1.72 0.59
N VAL A 358 0.72 2.05 1.86
CA VAL A 358 -0.20 1.78 2.96
C VAL A 358 -0.72 3.08 3.54
N GLU A 359 -2.03 3.30 3.44
CA GLU A 359 -2.74 4.46 3.98
C GLU A 359 -4.05 4.01 4.66
N ASP A 360 -4.33 4.51 5.86
CA ASP A 360 -5.51 4.22 6.68
C ASP A 360 -5.85 2.71 6.76
N GLY A 361 -4.80 1.91 6.90
CA GLY A 361 -4.90 0.45 6.97
C GLY A 361 -5.31 -0.22 5.67
N MET A 362 -5.19 0.44 4.54
CA MET A 362 -5.43 -0.08 3.19
C MET A 362 -4.12 -0.14 2.42
N ILE A 363 -3.99 -1.12 1.53
CA ILE A 363 -2.93 -1.17 0.52
C ILE A 363 -3.42 -0.58 -0.80
N MET A 364 -2.53 0.11 -1.51
CA MET A 364 -2.79 0.61 -2.86
C MET A 364 -1.64 0.19 -3.77
N PRO A 365 -1.90 -0.59 -4.84
CA PRO A 365 -0.86 -1.01 -5.77
C PRO A 365 -0.29 0.23 -6.49
N ILE A 366 1.03 0.25 -6.67
CA ILE A 366 1.72 1.25 -7.48
C ILE A 366 1.97 0.62 -8.84
N ILE A 367 1.29 1.14 -9.87
CA ILE A 367 1.49 0.73 -11.26
C ILE A 367 2.56 1.66 -11.84
N GLU A 368 3.71 1.11 -12.22
CA GLU A 368 4.79 1.82 -12.93
C GLU A 368 4.61 1.79 -14.44
#